data_AF-A0A0U5FYS4-F1
#
_entry.id   AF-A0A0U5FYS4-F1
#
_cell.length_a   1.000
_cell.length_b   1.000
_cell.length_c   1.000
_cell.angle_alpha   90.00
_cell.angle_beta   90.00
_cell.angle_gamma   90.00
#
_symmetry.space_group_name_H-M   'P 1'
#
loop_
_entity.id
_entity.type
_entity.pdbx_description
1 polymer ?
#
loop_
_entity_poly.entity_id
_entity_poly.type
_entity_poly.pdbx_seq_one_letter_code
_entity_poly.pdbx_strand_id
1 'polypeptide(L)'
;MPTGISTIAGPEAREQESGCINPSSMWSCALPKEQQAANEPYAANQPNFRVEIRFQNGSYDHSTAIASRSLHSQMLARSANQLFNPSPSPPSSADQTFLGRTTDGNSEPYAGEETPFYITLLTTEHLSSQFTKRQRNNSTSSSNDTDTQADPFPDVGSLIPSPATDSDGSAAAAVLYPHPSSQPVRLYNRDKDNEHYGFYTYFDKSIFLASHTPLTGRKDNVANDTDGGSTREDARVRCTWSQTRFLVQIWTKGEKTGKSLFNRAAANSTSDSDSDSDSSETSAAVSSATDFTRPGSFPYPVTITIDRHGGQTTRKMVYCYGMEEDTHVNGTEKKFQIEDRAVNGELINPAPGIFNLTSPDSGNEEGGNEGGYDGGTGGCGCQWVNWVGSD
;
A
#
# COMPACT_ATOMS: atom_id res chain seq x y z
N MET A 1 -17.44 13.24 2.81
CA MET A 1 -16.19 13.00 2.05
C MET A 1 -16.26 13.72 0.71
N PRO A 2 -15.18 14.36 0.21
CA PRO A 2 -15.15 15.01 -1.09
C PRO A 2 -15.02 13.96 -2.21
N THR A 3 -15.51 14.28 -3.40
CA THR A 3 -15.42 13.39 -4.58
C THR A 3 -14.59 14.06 -5.69
N GLY A 4 -14.10 13.27 -6.63
CA GLY A 4 -13.20 13.71 -7.69
C GLY A 4 -11.75 13.34 -7.42
N ILE A 5 -10.83 13.94 -8.19
CA ILE A 5 -9.39 13.68 -8.09
C ILE A 5 -8.74 14.77 -7.23
N SER A 6 -7.91 14.32 -6.29
CA SER A 6 -7.15 15.18 -5.39
C SER A 6 -5.77 14.61 -5.11
N THR A 7 -4.90 15.44 -4.53
CA THR A 7 -3.51 15.12 -4.23
C THR A 7 -3.24 15.25 -2.74
N ILE A 8 -2.34 14.41 -2.24
CA ILE A 8 -1.73 14.52 -0.92
C ILE A 8 -0.23 14.67 -1.20
N ALA A 9 0.30 15.86 -0.96
CA ALA A 9 1.60 16.25 -1.48
C ALA A 9 2.67 16.33 -0.39
N GLY A 10 3.75 15.59 -0.59
CA GLY A 10 4.90 15.49 0.32
C GLY A 10 4.51 15.38 1.80
N PRO A 11 3.66 14.43 2.22
CA PRO A 11 3.36 14.21 3.61
C PRO A 11 4.65 13.86 4.38
N GLU A 12 4.72 14.26 5.64
CA GLU A 12 5.89 14.04 6.48
C GLU A 12 5.88 12.63 7.06
N ALA A 13 7.04 11.97 7.05
CA ALA A 13 7.21 10.70 7.75
C ALA A 13 7.10 10.92 9.27
N ARG A 14 6.15 10.23 9.90
CA ARG A 14 5.93 10.22 11.35
C ARG A 14 6.65 9.07 12.04
N GLU A 15 6.63 7.90 11.41
CA GLU A 15 7.18 6.66 11.96
C GLU A 15 7.88 5.88 10.85
N GLN A 16 9.05 5.32 11.17
CA GLN A 16 9.86 4.52 10.26
C GLN A 16 10.56 3.41 11.05
N GLU A 17 9.96 2.23 11.05
CA GLU A 17 10.44 1.07 11.78
C GLU A 17 11.01 0.03 10.83
N SER A 18 12.33 0.05 10.65
CA SER A 18 13.08 -0.92 9.83
C SER A 18 13.79 -1.98 10.66
N GLY A 19 13.68 -1.93 12.00
CA GLY A 19 14.38 -2.83 12.93
C GLY A 19 13.86 -4.27 12.93
N CYS A 20 12.69 -4.50 12.34
CA CYS A 20 12.05 -5.80 12.16
C CYS A 20 12.83 -6.79 11.25
N ILE A 21 13.91 -6.36 10.59
CA ILE A 21 14.60 -7.15 9.56
C ILE A 21 16.10 -6.86 9.53
N ASN A 22 16.88 -7.84 9.07
CA ASN A 22 18.33 -7.72 8.94
C ASN A 22 18.81 -8.14 7.55
N PRO A 23 19.49 -7.24 6.79
CA PRO A 23 19.79 -5.86 7.14
C PRO A 23 18.54 -4.97 7.13
N SER A 24 18.54 -3.93 7.97
CA SER A 24 17.40 -3.01 8.08
C SER A 24 17.08 -2.29 6.76
N SER A 25 18.05 -2.15 5.85
CA SER A 25 17.84 -1.59 4.51
C SER A 25 16.84 -2.37 3.65
N MET A 26 16.51 -3.63 4.00
CA MET A 26 15.45 -4.40 3.33
C MET A 26 14.05 -3.81 3.52
N TRP A 27 13.85 -2.99 4.55
CA TRP A 27 12.63 -2.24 4.77
C TRP A 27 12.92 -0.74 4.70
N SER A 28 12.32 -0.07 3.72
CA SER A 28 12.47 1.37 3.53
C SER A 28 11.13 2.04 3.31
N CYS A 29 10.98 3.21 3.94
CA CYS A 29 9.88 4.16 3.77
C CYS A 29 10.20 5.25 2.75
N ALA A 30 11.31 5.10 2.01
CA ALA A 30 11.61 5.96 0.88
C ALA A 30 11.16 5.31 -0.44
N LEU A 31 10.80 6.14 -1.41
CA LEU A 31 10.51 5.73 -2.78
C LEU A 31 11.71 4.97 -3.37
N PRO A 32 11.47 3.97 -4.23
CA PRO A 32 12.53 3.38 -5.06
C PRO A 32 13.29 4.45 -5.83
N LYS A 33 14.58 4.22 -6.11
CA LYS A 33 15.46 5.23 -6.73
C LYS A 33 14.91 5.77 -8.04
N GLU A 34 14.28 4.92 -8.84
CA GLU A 34 13.68 5.26 -10.13
C GLU A 34 12.52 6.26 -10.01
N GLN A 35 11.86 6.33 -8.85
CA GLN A 35 10.70 7.19 -8.59
C GLN A 35 11.06 8.52 -7.91
N GLN A 36 12.28 8.66 -7.38
CA GLN A 36 12.66 9.82 -6.56
C GLN A 36 12.71 11.12 -7.37
N ALA A 37 13.23 11.08 -8.60
CA ALA A 37 13.32 12.27 -9.44
C ALA A 37 11.94 12.87 -9.77
N ALA A 38 10.92 12.03 -9.93
CA ALA A 38 9.54 12.48 -10.17
C ALA A 38 8.82 12.97 -8.90
N ASN A 39 9.43 12.79 -7.71
CA ASN A 39 8.86 13.21 -6.43
C ASN A 39 9.31 14.61 -6.00
N GLU A 40 10.28 15.20 -6.70
CA GLU A 40 10.76 16.56 -6.43
C GLU A 40 9.58 17.56 -6.40
N PRO A 41 9.60 18.52 -5.45
CA PRO A 41 10.72 18.91 -4.59
C PRO A 41 10.81 18.13 -3.26
N TYR A 42 10.04 17.05 -3.07
CA TYR A 42 9.98 16.35 -1.79
C TYR A 42 11.03 15.24 -1.68
N ALA A 43 11.57 15.09 -0.47
CA ALA A 43 12.54 14.04 -0.16
C ALA A 43 11.98 12.64 -0.47
N ALA A 44 12.87 11.68 -0.69
CA ALA A 44 12.49 10.31 -1.06
C ALA A 44 11.52 9.64 -0.08
N ASN A 45 11.59 9.97 1.21
CA ASN A 45 10.70 9.48 2.26
C ASN A 45 9.44 10.34 2.48
N GLN A 46 9.12 11.24 1.54
CA GLN A 46 7.93 12.08 1.53
C GLN A 46 7.17 11.86 0.21
N PRO A 47 6.61 10.67 -0.02
CA PRO A 47 5.99 10.31 -1.30
C PRO A 47 4.71 11.11 -1.56
N ASN A 48 4.55 11.61 -2.77
CA ASN A 48 3.28 12.17 -3.24
C ASN A 48 2.22 11.06 -3.43
N PHE A 49 0.95 11.41 -3.25
CA PHE A 49 -0.19 10.53 -3.57
C PHE A 49 -1.24 11.28 -4.39
N ARG A 50 -1.89 10.56 -5.31
CA ARG A 50 -3.05 11.04 -6.07
C ARG A 50 -4.20 10.07 -5.87
N VAL A 51 -5.35 10.58 -5.45
CA VAL A 51 -6.53 9.77 -5.16
C VAL A 51 -7.72 10.24 -5.98
N GLU A 52 -8.53 9.29 -6.43
CA GLU A 52 -9.85 9.53 -6.99
C GLU A 52 -10.90 8.94 -6.05
N ILE A 53 -11.84 9.77 -5.60
CA ILE A 53 -12.97 9.32 -4.79
C ILE A 53 -14.25 9.44 -5.61
N ARG A 54 -14.99 8.34 -5.69
CA ARG A 54 -16.27 8.26 -6.37
C ARG A 54 -17.38 7.96 -5.37
N PHE A 55 -18.56 8.48 -5.67
CA PHE A 55 -19.78 8.17 -4.93
C PHE A 55 -20.62 7.20 -5.75
N GLN A 56 -20.95 6.04 -5.18
CA GLN A 56 -21.88 5.09 -5.79
C GLN A 56 -23.31 5.43 -5.36
N ASN A 57 -24.14 5.76 -6.35
CA ASN A 57 -25.55 6.03 -6.11
C ASN A 57 -26.32 4.70 -5.94
N GLY A 58 -26.95 4.47 -4.79
CA GLY A 58 -27.67 3.22 -4.51
C GLY A 58 -28.25 3.14 -3.09
N SER A 59 -28.98 2.07 -2.79
CA SER A 59 -29.55 1.79 -1.47
C SER A 59 -28.52 1.09 -0.58
N TYR A 60 -27.82 1.86 0.26
CA TYR A 60 -27.15 1.40 1.48
C TYR A 60 -28.04 1.69 2.69
N ASP A 61 -27.80 1.05 3.83
CA ASP A 61 -28.69 1.10 5.02
C ASP A 61 -28.98 2.54 5.53
N HIS A 62 -28.16 3.52 5.14
CA HIS A 62 -28.34 4.94 5.44
C HIS A 62 -28.40 5.83 4.18
N SER A 63 -28.84 5.29 3.06
CA SER A 63 -28.92 6.03 1.79
C SER A 63 -30.05 7.03 1.78
N THR A 64 -29.72 8.27 1.40
CA THR A 64 -30.70 9.32 1.08
C THR A 64 -31.08 9.32 -0.40
N ALA A 65 -30.52 8.40 -1.21
CA ALA A 65 -30.76 8.35 -2.65
C ALA A 65 -32.07 7.64 -3.00
N ILE A 66 -32.88 8.29 -3.84
CA ILE A 66 -34.13 7.72 -4.37
C ILE A 66 -33.76 6.67 -5.43
N ALA A 67 -33.99 5.39 -5.11
CA ALA A 67 -33.76 4.29 -6.05
C ALA A 67 -34.72 4.40 -7.26
N SER A 68 -34.18 4.72 -8.45
CA SER A 68 -34.95 4.75 -9.69
C SER A 68 -35.16 3.32 -10.22
N ARG A 69 -36.42 2.86 -10.28
CA ARG A 69 -36.81 1.47 -10.60
C ARG A 69 -37.19 1.27 -12.07
N SER A 70 -36.36 1.73 -13.01
CA SER A 70 -36.57 1.44 -14.45
C SER A 70 -35.73 0.22 -14.91
N LEU A 71 -36.33 -0.65 -15.73
CA LEU A 71 -35.63 -1.80 -16.33
C LEU A 71 -34.48 -1.37 -17.26
N HIS A 72 -34.58 -0.18 -17.87
CA HIS A 72 -33.52 0.39 -18.70
C HIS A 72 -32.34 0.91 -17.85
N SER A 73 -32.63 1.48 -16.66
CA SER A 73 -31.60 1.85 -15.68
C SER A 73 -30.88 0.65 -15.09
N GLN A 74 -31.51 -0.53 -15.01
CA GLN A 74 -30.88 -1.75 -14.48
C GLN A 74 -29.80 -2.33 -15.42
N MET A 75 -29.95 -2.21 -16.75
CA MET A 75 -28.91 -2.64 -17.70
C MET A 75 -27.72 -1.66 -17.73
N LEU A 76 -27.96 -0.35 -17.68
CA LEU A 76 -26.89 0.65 -17.53
C LEU A 76 -26.19 0.53 -16.17
N ALA A 77 -26.92 0.20 -15.09
CA ALA A 77 -26.36 -0.05 -13.76
C ALA A 77 -25.38 -1.23 -13.73
N ARG A 78 -25.52 -2.24 -14.59
CA ARG A 78 -24.56 -3.37 -14.68
C ARG A 78 -23.20 -2.95 -15.23
N SER A 79 -23.17 -2.06 -16.23
CA SER A 79 -21.91 -1.51 -16.75
C SER A 79 -21.32 -0.45 -15.82
N ALA A 80 -22.17 0.37 -15.18
CA ALA A 80 -21.73 1.32 -14.16
C ALA A 80 -21.18 0.63 -12.90
N ASN A 81 -21.71 -0.53 -12.50
CA ASN A 81 -21.20 -1.31 -11.36
C ASN A 81 -19.76 -1.79 -11.56
N GLN A 82 -19.29 -1.98 -12.81
CA GLN A 82 -17.89 -2.35 -13.05
C GLN A 82 -16.92 -1.26 -12.58
N LEU A 83 -17.33 0.01 -12.55
CA LEU A 83 -16.54 1.14 -12.03
C LEU A 83 -16.34 1.05 -10.51
N PHE A 84 -17.12 0.24 -9.80
CA PHE A 84 -17.10 0.06 -8.35
C PHE A 84 -16.64 -1.35 -7.95
N ASN A 85 -16.10 -2.13 -8.89
CA ASN A 85 -15.49 -3.41 -8.58
C ASN A 85 -14.08 -3.19 -8.02
N PRO A 86 -13.83 -3.53 -6.75
CA PRO A 86 -12.52 -3.35 -6.14
C PRO A 86 -11.47 -4.22 -6.82
N SER A 87 -10.29 -3.66 -7.06
CA SER A 87 -9.10 -4.42 -7.44
C SER A 87 -7.87 -3.93 -6.66
N PRO A 88 -7.20 -4.81 -5.89
CA PRO A 88 -7.60 -6.20 -5.59
C PRO A 88 -8.91 -6.26 -4.79
N SER A 89 -9.42 -7.47 -4.53
CA SER A 89 -10.55 -7.64 -3.62
C SER A 89 -10.19 -7.08 -2.22
N PRO A 90 -11.15 -6.45 -1.52
CA PRO A 90 -10.91 -5.96 -0.18
C PRO A 90 -10.64 -7.13 0.78
N PRO A 91 -9.96 -6.87 1.91
CA PRO A 91 -9.80 -7.82 3.01
C PRO A 91 -11.14 -8.40 3.48
N SER A 92 -11.13 -9.58 4.10
CA SER A 92 -12.34 -10.21 4.64
C SER A 92 -12.91 -9.39 5.80
N SER A 93 -14.21 -9.56 6.10
CA SER A 93 -14.84 -8.90 7.25
C SER A 93 -14.24 -9.36 8.58
N ALA A 94 -13.81 -10.62 8.68
CA ALA A 94 -13.15 -11.17 9.86
C ALA A 94 -11.80 -10.48 10.11
N ASP A 95 -10.97 -10.32 9.06
CA ASP A 95 -9.69 -9.62 9.13
C ASP A 95 -9.88 -8.14 9.50
N GLN A 96 -10.85 -7.46 8.89
CA GLN A 96 -11.20 -6.06 9.22
C GLN A 96 -11.66 -5.90 10.67
N THR A 97 -12.45 -6.84 11.18
CA THR A 97 -12.91 -6.83 12.58
C THR A 97 -11.75 -7.06 13.53
N PHE A 98 -10.89 -8.04 13.21
CA PHE A 98 -9.72 -8.38 14.00
C PHE A 98 -8.76 -7.18 14.09
N LEU A 99 -8.29 -6.63 12.97
CA LEU A 99 -7.35 -5.51 12.96
C LEU A 99 -7.94 -4.24 13.54
N GLY A 100 -9.21 -3.95 13.25
CA GLY A 100 -9.90 -2.82 13.86
C GLY A 100 -9.85 -2.87 15.39
N ARG A 101 -9.99 -4.07 15.97
CA ARG A 101 -9.96 -4.29 17.42
C ARG A 101 -8.55 -4.32 18.01
N THR A 102 -7.59 -4.96 17.33
CA THR A 102 -6.28 -5.30 17.89
C THR A 102 -5.16 -4.36 17.49
N THR A 103 -5.35 -3.56 16.44
CA THR A 103 -4.29 -2.82 15.75
C THR A 103 -4.67 -1.36 15.55
N ASP A 104 -5.83 -1.10 14.93
CA ASP A 104 -6.15 0.25 14.41
C ASP A 104 -6.83 1.18 15.44
N GLY A 105 -7.07 0.70 16.66
CA GLY A 105 -7.75 1.48 17.70
C GLY A 105 -9.19 1.84 17.34
N ASN A 106 -9.85 1.00 16.53
CA ASN A 106 -11.25 1.19 16.17
C ASN A 106 -12.16 0.70 17.27
N SER A 107 -13.37 1.25 17.27
CA SER A 107 -14.46 0.85 18.14
C SER A 107 -15.58 0.21 17.33
N GLU A 108 -16.51 -0.45 18.04
CA GLU A 108 -17.60 -1.15 17.38
C GLU A 108 -18.44 -0.23 16.48
N PRO A 109 -18.77 -0.67 15.24
CA PRO A 109 -18.32 -1.91 14.61
C PRO A 109 -16.84 -1.83 14.18
N TYR A 110 -15.98 -2.75 14.66
CA TYR A 110 -14.52 -2.67 14.45
C TYR A 110 -14.11 -2.66 12.97
N ALA A 111 -14.88 -3.32 12.11
CA ALA A 111 -14.69 -3.32 10.67
C ALA A 111 -15.12 -2.02 9.99
N GLY A 112 -15.76 -1.09 10.71
CA GLY A 112 -16.29 0.17 10.18
C GLY A 112 -17.65 0.01 9.50
N GLU A 113 -18.39 1.11 9.47
CA GLU A 113 -19.68 1.22 8.80
C GLU A 113 -19.51 1.36 7.28
N GLU A 114 -20.42 0.76 6.53
CA GLU A 114 -20.42 0.88 5.06
C GLU A 114 -20.75 2.30 4.61
N THR A 115 -20.08 2.75 3.55
CA THR A 115 -20.33 4.06 2.93
C THR A 115 -20.46 3.92 1.42
N PRO A 116 -21.12 4.87 0.74
CA PRO A 116 -21.20 4.89 -0.72
C PRO A 116 -19.90 5.35 -1.40
N PHE A 117 -18.82 5.55 -0.66
CA PHE A 117 -17.58 6.07 -1.21
C PHE A 117 -16.63 4.95 -1.61
N TYR A 118 -16.03 5.12 -2.78
CA TYR A 118 -15.00 4.24 -3.31
C TYR A 118 -13.77 5.06 -3.67
N ILE A 119 -12.60 4.54 -3.35
CA ILE A 119 -11.33 5.22 -3.56
C ILE A 119 -10.40 4.43 -4.49
N THR A 120 -9.76 5.15 -5.40
CA THR A 120 -8.72 4.64 -6.30
C THR A 120 -7.45 5.43 -6.06
N LEU A 121 -6.31 4.76 -5.91
CA LEU A 121 -5.00 5.40 -5.94
C LEU A 121 -4.49 5.44 -7.36
N LEU A 122 -4.24 6.65 -7.85
CA LEU A 122 -3.71 6.92 -9.18
C LEU A 122 -2.20 7.12 -9.10
N THR A 123 -1.50 6.85 -10.20
CA THR A 123 -0.09 7.19 -10.33
C THR A 123 0.10 8.70 -10.24
N THR A 124 1.22 9.13 -9.65
CA THR A 124 1.58 10.55 -9.52
C THR A 124 2.31 11.09 -10.75
N GLU A 125 3.01 10.21 -11.46
CA GLU A 125 3.67 10.49 -12.74
C GLU A 125 2.70 11.13 -13.74
N HIS A 126 3.24 11.98 -14.62
CA HIS A 126 2.45 12.56 -15.70
C HIS A 126 1.86 11.43 -16.54
N LEU A 127 0.55 11.49 -16.76
CA LEU A 127 -0.19 10.62 -17.67
C LEU A 127 0.33 10.84 -19.11
N SER A 128 1.52 10.34 -19.42
CA SER A 128 1.83 9.94 -20.78
C SER A 128 0.98 8.70 -21.04
N SER A 129 0.24 8.71 -22.13
CA SER A 129 -0.75 7.69 -22.47
C SER A 129 -0.08 6.34 -22.72
N GLN A 130 0.28 5.63 -21.66
CA GLN A 130 0.67 4.24 -21.68
C GLN A 130 0.01 3.58 -20.48
N PHE A 131 -1.26 3.24 -20.66
CA PHE A 131 -1.93 2.28 -19.79
C PHE A 131 -1.13 0.96 -19.86
N THR A 132 -0.31 0.69 -18.86
CA THR A 132 0.23 -0.64 -18.66
C THR A 132 -0.94 -1.55 -18.31
N LYS A 133 -1.29 -2.39 -19.27
CA LYS A 133 -2.33 -3.40 -19.13
C LYS A 133 -1.86 -4.37 -18.04
N ARG A 134 -2.42 -4.28 -16.83
CA ARG A 134 -2.25 -5.33 -15.80
C ARG A 134 -2.65 -6.66 -16.42
N GLN A 135 -1.66 -7.52 -16.68
CA GLN A 135 -1.94 -8.91 -16.98
C GLN A 135 -2.54 -9.52 -15.71
N ARG A 136 -3.74 -10.08 -15.85
CA ARG A 136 -4.17 -11.16 -14.96
C ARG A 136 -3.14 -12.26 -15.14
N ASN A 137 -2.39 -12.59 -14.08
CA ASN A 137 -1.71 -13.87 -14.01
C ASN A 137 -2.79 -14.94 -14.08
N ASN A 138 -2.99 -15.47 -15.28
CA ASN A 138 -3.67 -16.73 -15.48
C ASN A 138 -2.67 -17.79 -15.06
N SER A 139 -2.61 -18.08 -13.76
CA SER A 139 -1.98 -19.29 -13.26
C SER A 139 -2.79 -20.46 -13.79
N THR A 140 -2.49 -20.87 -15.01
CA THR A 140 -2.93 -22.14 -15.57
C THR A 140 -2.27 -23.20 -14.73
N SER A 141 -3.00 -23.74 -13.76
CA SER A 141 -2.66 -24.98 -13.08
C SER A 141 -2.62 -26.08 -14.14
N SER A 142 -1.44 -26.33 -14.70
CA SER A 142 -1.18 -27.54 -15.46
C SER A 142 -1.11 -28.69 -14.46
N SER A 143 -2.27 -29.26 -14.16
CA SER A 143 -2.42 -30.55 -13.50
C SER A 143 -1.92 -31.65 -14.43
N ASN A 144 -0.61 -31.90 -14.39
CA ASN A 144 -0.07 -33.20 -14.75
C ASN A 144 0.11 -33.97 -13.45
N ASP A 145 -0.97 -34.67 -13.11
CA ASP A 145 -1.06 -35.64 -12.03
C ASP A 145 -0.26 -36.88 -12.45
N THR A 146 0.98 -36.99 -11.98
CA THR A 146 1.69 -38.27 -11.95
C THR A 146 2.06 -38.54 -10.51
N ASP A 147 1.27 -39.43 -9.93
CA ASP A 147 1.44 -40.10 -8.65
C ASP A 147 2.86 -40.63 -8.46
N THR A 148 3.69 -39.85 -7.75
CA THR A 148 4.96 -40.31 -7.19
C THR A 148 5.06 -39.85 -5.75
N GLN A 149 4.81 -40.81 -4.85
CA GLN A 149 5.23 -40.90 -3.44
C GLN A 149 5.81 -39.61 -2.84
N ALA A 150 5.01 -38.97 -1.97
CA ALA A 150 5.35 -37.74 -1.29
C ALA A 150 6.63 -37.89 -0.43
N ASP A 151 7.68 -37.18 -0.80
CA ASP A 151 8.80 -36.91 0.08
C ASP A 151 8.28 -36.08 1.28
N PRO A 152 8.58 -36.48 2.54
CA PRO A 152 8.04 -35.84 3.75
C PRO A 152 8.60 -34.43 4.01
N PHE A 153 9.46 -33.92 3.13
CA PHE A 153 9.98 -32.55 3.17
C PHE A 153 9.86 -31.92 1.77
N PRO A 154 8.97 -30.92 1.56
CA PRO A 154 8.96 -30.18 0.31
C PRO A 154 10.30 -29.43 0.16
N ASP A 155 10.83 -29.37 -1.07
CA ASP A 155 11.94 -28.48 -1.39
C ASP A 155 11.54 -27.06 -1.01
N VAL A 156 12.20 -26.47 -0.02
CA VAL A 156 11.93 -25.11 0.49
C VAL A 156 12.00 -24.07 -0.63
N GLY A 157 12.76 -24.34 -1.69
CA GLY A 157 12.81 -23.48 -2.88
C GLY A 157 11.50 -23.45 -3.67
N SER A 158 10.70 -24.53 -3.66
CA SER A 158 9.41 -24.61 -4.35
C SER A 158 8.30 -23.79 -3.67
N LEU A 159 8.49 -23.44 -2.40
CA LEU A 159 7.55 -22.64 -1.60
C LEU A 159 7.74 -21.12 -1.80
N ILE A 160 8.87 -20.68 -2.34
CA ILE A 160 9.12 -19.26 -2.62
C ILE A 160 8.39 -18.88 -3.93
N PRO A 161 7.42 -17.95 -3.90
CA PRO A 161 6.74 -17.49 -5.11
C PRO A 161 7.71 -16.84 -6.08
N SER A 162 7.46 -17.04 -7.38
CA SER A 162 8.21 -16.31 -8.40
C SER A 162 7.98 -14.81 -8.24
N PRO A 163 9.05 -13.99 -8.29
CA PRO A 163 8.93 -12.55 -8.13
C PRO A 163 8.32 -11.95 -9.41
N ALA A 164 7.75 -10.74 -9.31
CA ALA A 164 7.17 -10.06 -10.47
C ALA A 164 8.24 -9.69 -11.51
N THR A 165 7.99 -9.96 -12.79
CA THR A 165 8.88 -9.63 -13.91
C THR A 165 8.16 -8.81 -14.96
N ASP A 166 8.92 -8.00 -15.71
CA ASP A 166 8.44 -7.29 -16.89
C ASP A 166 8.29 -8.27 -18.08
N SER A 167 7.69 -7.80 -19.18
CA SER A 167 7.40 -8.66 -20.35
C SER A 167 8.64 -9.20 -21.06
N ASP A 168 9.79 -8.53 -20.88
CA ASP A 168 11.09 -8.97 -21.39
C ASP A 168 11.78 -9.99 -20.49
N GLY A 169 11.22 -10.28 -19.31
CA GLY A 169 11.77 -11.19 -18.32
C GLY A 169 12.62 -10.52 -17.24
N SER A 170 12.94 -9.23 -17.39
CA SER A 170 13.67 -8.47 -16.39
C SER A 170 12.86 -8.33 -15.09
N ALA A 171 13.52 -8.01 -13.97
CA ALA A 171 12.79 -7.77 -12.73
C ALA A 171 11.88 -6.55 -12.87
N ALA A 172 10.60 -6.72 -12.48
CA ALA A 172 9.66 -5.62 -12.42
C ALA A 172 10.13 -4.55 -11.42
N ALA A 173 9.72 -3.31 -11.67
CA ALA A 173 10.03 -2.17 -10.80
C ALA A 173 9.74 -2.44 -9.32
N ALA A 174 10.57 -1.87 -8.44
CA ALA A 174 10.33 -1.92 -7.00
C ALA A 174 9.06 -1.14 -6.63
N VAL A 175 8.36 -1.61 -5.60
CA VAL A 175 7.04 -1.08 -5.21
C VAL A 175 7.07 -0.67 -3.75
N LEU A 176 6.93 0.63 -3.47
CA LEU A 176 6.72 1.14 -2.11
C LEU A 176 5.28 1.00 -1.66
N TYR A 177 4.32 1.43 -2.50
CA TYR A 177 2.89 1.42 -2.21
C TYR A 177 2.06 0.99 -3.44
N PRO A 178 0.84 0.45 -3.25
CA PRO A 178 0.04 -0.07 -4.35
C PRO A 178 -0.83 1.02 -5.00
N HIS A 179 -1.38 0.69 -6.17
CA HIS A 179 -2.37 1.52 -6.88
C HIS A 179 -3.71 0.76 -6.98
N PRO A 180 -4.40 0.51 -5.85
CA PRO A 180 -5.68 -0.18 -5.88
C PRO A 180 -6.75 0.69 -6.53
N SER A 181 -7.71 0.04 -7.19
CA SER A 181 -8.86 0.70 -7.82
C SER A 181 -10.14 0.36 -7.08
N SER A 182 -11.01 1.37 -6.96
CA SER A 182 -12.39 1.25 -6.47
C SER A 182 -12.49 0.44 -5.18
N GLN A 183 -11.62 0.71 -4.20
CA GLN A 183 -11.71 0.10 -2.89
C GLN A 183 -12.87 0.72 -2.11
N PRO A 184 -13.68 -0.08 -1.41
CA PRO A 184 -14.75 0.46 -0.58
C PRO A 184 -14.16 1.23 0.60
N VAL A 185 -14.67 2.43 0.83
CA VAL A 185 -14.32 3.25 1.98
C VAL A 185 -15.35 2.99 3.08
N ARG A 186 -14.87 2.78 4.31
CA ARG A 186 -15.72 2.64 5.50
C ARG A 186 -15.58 3.83 6.42
N LEU A 187 -16.58 4.07 7.27
CA LEU A 187 -16.51 5.06 8.35
C LEU A 187 -16.24 4.34 9.66
N TYR A 188 -15.20 4.78 10.38
CA TYR A 188 -14.79 4.23 11.65
C TYR A 188 -15.02 5.26 12.76
N ASN A 189 -15.31 4.76 13.96
CA ASN A 189 -15.42 5.57 15.17
C ASN A 189 -16.41 6.73 15.04
N ARG A 190 -17.58 6.48 14.41
CA ARG A 190 -18.64 7.48 14.27
C ARG A 190 -18.93 8.16 15.61
N ASP A 191 -19.10 9.47 15.56
CA ASP A 191 -19.40 10.34 16.69
C ASP A 191 -18.30 10.48 17.76
N LYS A 192 -17.16 9.79 17.59
CA LYS A 192 -15.97 9.96 18.45
C LYS A 192 -15.02 11.01 17.89
N ASP A 193 -14.02 11.40 18.68
CA ASP A 193 -13.03 12.41 18.28
C ASP A 193 -12.11 11.87 17.17
N ASN A 194 -11.75 10.58 17.22
CA ASN A 194 -10.96 9.88 16.21
C ASN A 194 -11.82 9.30 15.06
N GLU A 195 -12.96 9.93 14.75
CA GLU A 195 -13.78 9.57 13.60
C GLU A 195 -12.99 9.79 12.30
N HIS A 196 -12.98 8.76 11.45
CA HIS A 196 -12.29 8.82 10.18
C HIS A 196 -12.95 7.90 9.17
N TYR A 197 -12.83 8.28 7.90
CA TYR A 197 -13.03 7.32 6.83
C TYR A 197 -11.74 6.54 6.60
N GLY A 198 -11.83 5.30 6.18
CA GLY A 198 -10.64 4.52 5.88
C GLY A 198 -10.89 3.33 4.99
N PHE A 199 -9.80 2.79 4.48
CA PHE A 199 -9.73 1.48 3.86
C PHE A 199 -8.30 0.96 3.98
N TYR A 200 -8.12 -0.34 3.83
CA TYR A 200 -6.81 -0.90 3.61
C TYR A 200 -6.86 -2.02 2.57
N THR A 201 -5.70 -2.30 1.98
CA THR A 201 -5.51 -3.41 1.05
C THR A 201 -4.17 -4.09 1.29
N TYR A 202 -4.04 -5.33 0.85
CA TYR A 202 -2.77 -6.05 0.87
C TYR A 202 -2.11 -6.01 -0.50
N PHE A 203 -0.80 -5.82 -0.50
CA PHE A 203 0.03 -5.82 -1.70
C PHE A 203 1.40 -6.41 -1.41
N ASP A 204 2.14 -6.68 -2.47
CA ASP A 204 3.52 -7.12 -2.37
C ASP A 204 4.43 -5.90 -2.53
N LYS A 205 5.07 -5.49 -1.43
CA LYS A 205 6.10 -4.44 -1.43
C LYS A 205 7.41 -5.06 -1.90
N SER A 206 8.18 -4.34 -2.70
CA SER A 206 9.48 -4.84 -3.18
C SER A 206 10.56 -3.77 -3.16
N ILE A 207 11.81 -4.20 -3.06
CA ILE A 207 12.98 -3.34 -2.99
C ILE A 207 14.16 -4.00 -3.70
N PHE A 208 14.99 -3.19 -4.35
CA PHE A 208 16.28 -3.58 -4.90
C PHE A 208 17.40 -3.23 -3.94
N LEU A 209 18.38 -4.11 -3.81
CA LEU A 209 19.52 -3.94 -2.94
C LEU A 209 20.80 -4.28 -3.71
N ALA A 210 21.79 -3.41 -3.62
CA ALA A 210 23.16 -3.65 -4.07
C ALA A 210 23.87 -4.63 -3.14
N SER A 211 23.43 -4.78 -1.88
CA SER A 211 24.02 -5.74 -0.94
C SER A 211 23.56 -7.17 -1.19
N HIS A 212 24.52 -8.09 -1.19
CA HIS A 212 24.28 -9.55 -1.14
C HIS A 212 23.94 -10.09 0.26
N THR A 213 23.88 -9.23 1.29
CA THR A 213 23.64 -9.63 2.67
C THR A 213 22.35 -10.46 2.85
N PRO A 214 21.20 -10.13 2.21
CA PRO A 214 19.98 -10.91 2.41
C PRO A 214 20.14 -12.38 2.01
N LEU A 215 20.87 -12.66 0.93
CA LEU A 215 21.09 -14.02 0.43
C LEU A 215 22.18 -14.73 1.25
N THR A 216 23.32 -14.07 1.45
CA THR A 216 24.52 -14.70 2.04
C THR A 216 24.58 -14.67 3.58
N GLY A 217 23.84 -13.76 4.21
CA GLY A 217 23.95 -13.45 5.65
C GLY A 217 25.26 -12.75 6.04
N ARG A 218 26.13 -12.41 5.08
CA ARG A 218 27.41 -11.74 5.33
C ARG A 218 27.25 -10.25 5.03
N LYS A 219 27.60 -9.42 6.02
CA LYS A 219 27.51 -7.97 5.89
C LYS A 219 28.39 -7.46 4.75
N ASP A 220 27.76 -6.79 3.79
CA ASP A 220 28.43 -5.99 2.77
C ASP A 220 28.59 -4.55 3.25
N ASN A 221 29.83 -4.04 3.28
CA ASN A 221 30.12 -2.68 3.75
C ASN A 221 30.20 -1.66 2.60
N VAL A 222 30.06 -2.09 1.35
CA VAL A 222 30.25 -1.26 0.15
C VAL A 222 28.93 -0.91 -0.53
N ALA A 223 27.87 -1.67 -0.26
CA ALA A 223 26.54 -1.45 -0.83
C ALA A 223 25.89 -0.14 -0.34
N ASN A 224 25.38 0.67 -1.27
CA ASN A 224 24.63 1.89 -0.96
C ASN A 224 23.11 1.63 -1.02
N ASP A 225 22.60 0.89 -0.03
CA ASP A 225 21.17 0.54 0.08
C ASP A 225 20.36 1.56 0.90
N THR A 226 20.74 2.84 0.83
CA THR A 226 20.07 3.93 1.56
C THR A 226 18.88 4.47 0.80
N ASP A 227 17.88 5.01 1.51
CA ASP A 227 16.73 5.74 0.93
C ASP A 227 16.09 5.02 -0.27
N GLY A 228 15.40 3.91 -0.03
CA GLY A 228 14.67 3.16 -1.05
C GLY A 228 15.46 2.03 -1.71
N GLY A 229 16.70 1.79 -1.27
CA GLY A 229 17.56 0.71 -1.76
C GLY A 229 18.48 1.15 -2.92
N SER A 230 18.84 0.21 -3.79
CA SER A 230 19.60 0.50 -5.01
C SER A 230 18.68 0.82 -6.20
N THR A 231 19.28 1.27 -7.30
CA THR A 231 18.67 1.15 -8.63
C THR A 231 18.54 -0.31 -9.01
N ARG A 232 17.68 -0.61 -9.98
CA ARG A 232 17.58 -1.96 -10.59
C ARG A 232 18.88 -2.38 -11.26
N GLU A 233 19.57 -1.46 -11.92
CA GLU A 233 20.80 -1.73 -12.67
C GLU A 233 21.98 -2.07 -11.75
N ASP A 234 22.03 -1.48 -10.56
CA ASP A 234 23.07 -1.78 -9.55
C ASP A 234 22.63 -2.89 -8.57
N ALA A 235 21.42 -3.41 -8.72
CA ALA A 235 20.85 -4.40 -7.82
C ALA A 235 21.55 -5.75 -7.95
N ARG A 236 21.89 -6.33 -6.80
CA ARG A 236 22.35 -7.71 -6.68
C ARG A 236 21.27 -8.63 -6.10
N VAL A 237 20.31 -8.04 -5.41
CA VAL A 237 19.23 -8.73 -4.75
C VAL A 237 17.93 -7.96 -4.95
N ARG A 238 16.82 -8.69 -5.15
CA ARG A 238 15.47 -8.14 -5.03
C ARG A 238 14.71 -8.87 -3.94
N CYS A 239 14.20 -8.11 -2.97
CA CYS A 239 13.39 -8.64 -1.88
C CYS A 239 11.92 -8.25 -2.04
N THR A 240 11.03 -9.17 -1.68
CA THR A 240 9.58 -8.98 -1.70
C THR A 240 8.99 -9.30 -0.33
N TRP A 241 8.13 -8.40 0.12
CA TRP A 241 7.32 -8.49 1.33
C TRP A 241 5.87 -8.72 0.93
N SER A 242 5.46 -9.98 0.91
CA SER A 242 4.10 -10.32 0.50
C SER A 242 3.09 -10.07 1.62
N GLN A 243 1.86 -9.74 1.23
CA GLN A 243 0.78 -9.39 2.17
C GLN A 243 1.14 -8.19 3.07
N THR A 244 1.77 -7.17 2.51
CA THR A 244 2.03 -5.89 3.18
C THR A 244 0.75 -5.07 3.17
N ARG A 245 0.39 -4.49 4.32
CA ARG A 245 -0.83 -3.70 4.46
C ARG A 245 -0.56 -2.27 4.01
N PHE A 246 -1.46 -1.72 3.20
CA PHE A 246 -1.53 -0.30 2.88
C PHE A 246 -2.83 0.25 3.45
N LEU A 247 -2.74 1.04 4.51
CA LEU A 247 -3.87 1.62 5.25
C LEU A 247 -3.94 3.13 5.01
N VAL A 248 -5.15 3.63 4.74
CA VAL A 248 -5.42 5.07 4.61
C VAL A 248 -6.51 5.46 5.61
N GLN A 249 -6.23 6.50 6.40
CA GLN A 249 -7.18 7.10 7.34
C GLN A 249 -7.38 8.56 7.00
N ILE A 250 -8.63 8.97 6.78
CA ILE A 250 -9.06 10.31 6.40
C ILE A 250 -9.89 10.88 7.55
N TRP A 251 -9.27 11.73 8.36
CA TRP A 251 -9.84 12.22 9.62
C TRP A 251 -10.95 13.24 9.38
N THR A 252 -12.16 12.97 9.88
CA THR A 252 -13.32 13.86 9.67
C THR A 252 -13.39 14.99 10.67
N LYS A 253 -12.79 14.81 11.86
CA LYS A 253 -12.79 15.76 12.98
C LYS A 253 -11.37 16.22 13.36
N GLY A 254 -10.54 16.49 12.35
CA GLY A 254 -9.14 16.87 12.55
C GLY A 254 -8.93 18.03 13.53
N GLU A 255 -9.77 19.07 13.49
CA GLU A 255 -9.69 20.20 14.41
C GLU A 255 -9.86 19.80 15.88
N LYS A 256 -10.71 18.81 16.18
CA LYS A 256 -10.93 18.32 17.55
C LYS A 256 -9.77 17.49 18.07
N THR A 257 -9.09 16.77 17.18
CA THR A 257 -7.93 15.92 17.49
C THR A 257 -6.60 16.64 17.28
N GLY A 258 -6.63 17.95 17.03
CA GLY A 258 -5.43 18.74 16.77
C GLY A 258 -4.71 18.40 15.46
N LYS A 259 -5.32 17.60 14.58
CA LYS A 259 -4.81 17.26 13.25
C LYS A 259 -5.19 18.37 12.27
N SER A 260 -4.39 19.43 12.25
CA SER A 260 -4.57 20.55 11.31
C SER A 260 -3.70 20.33 10.07
N LEU A 261 -4.23 20.53 8.87
CA LEU A 261 -3.44 20.40 7.64
C LEU A 261 -2.19 21.28 7.67
N PHE A 262 -1.12 20.85 7.01
CA PHE A 262 0.05 21.71 6.82
C PHE A 262 -0.37 23.04 6.18
N ASN A 263 0.28 24.12 6.61
CA ASN A 263 0.15 25.38 5.90
C ASN A 263 0.61 25.18 4.46
N ARG A 264 -0.17 25.70 3.51
CA ARG A 264 0.21 25.65 2.10
C ARG A 264 1.56 26.33 1.94
N ALA A 265 2.56 25.61 1.44
CA ALA A 265 3.84 26.22 1.12
C ALA A 265 3.58 27.35 0.11
N ALA A 266 4.06 28.56 0.41
CA ALA A 266 4.01 29.64 -0.58
C ALA A 266 4.73 29.11 -1.84
N ALA A 267 4.06 29.14 -2.99
CA ALA A 267 4.74 28.87 -4.24
C ALA A 267 5.92 29.83 -4.29
N ASN A 268 7.15 29.30 -4.31
CA ASN A 268 8.33 30.10 -4.53
C ASN A 268 8.20 30.67 -5.94
N SER A 269 7.54 31.82 -6.07
CA SER A 269 7.74 32.72 -7.19
C SER A 269 9.21 33.08 -7.13
N THR A 270 10.01 32.45 -7.98
CA THR A 270 11.28 33.03 -8.41
C THR A 270 10.96 34.46 -8.83
N SER A 271 11.33 35.40 -7.98
CA SER A 271 11.32 36.81 -8.28
C SER A 271 12.46 37.05 -9.27
N ASP A 272 12.21 36.71 -10.53
CA ASP A 272 12.88 37.43 -11.60
C ASP A 272 12.32 38.85 -11.55
N SER A 273 13.14 39.72 -11.00
CA SER A 273 13.01 41.15 -11.11
C SER A 273 13.06 41.53 -12.58
N ASP A 274 11.92 41.80 -13.20
CA ASP A 274 11.88 42.76 -14.29
C ASP A 274 10.57 43.55 -14.28
N SER A 275 10.78 44.84 -14.48
CA SER A 275 9.83 45.92 -14.34
C SER A 275 8.74 45.91 -15.41
N ASP A 276 7.52 46.25 -14.97
CA ASP A 276 6.55 47.07 -15.70
C ASP A 276 6.03 46.52 -17.04
N SER A 277 4.90 45.81 -17.01
CA SER A 277 3.78 46.15 -17.88
C SER A 277 2.51 45.38 -17.51
N ASP A 278 1.42 46.14 -17.50
CA ASP A 278 0.02 45.74 -17.41
C ASP A 278 -0.31 44.58 -18.37
N SER A 279 -0.36 43.37 -17.84
CA SER A 279 -1.10 42.27 -18.45
C SER A 279 -1.87 41.55 -17.36
N SER A 280 -3.20 41.58 -17.46
CA SER A 280 -4.12 40.77 -16.67
C SER A 280 -3.85 39.28 -16.92
N GLU A 281 -2.86 38.72 -16.24
CA GLU A 281 -2.66 37.29 -16.16
C GLU A 281 -3.74 36.71 -15.26
N THR A 282 -4.77 36.15 -15.89
CA THR A 282 -5.63 35.17 -15.25
C THR A 282 -4.73 34.08 -14.66
N SER A 283 -4.52 34.10 -13.34
CA SER A 283 -3.86 33.02 -12.62
C SER A 283 -4.57 31.72 -12.98
N ALA A 284 -3.94 30.89 -13.81
CA ALA A 284 -4.52 29.61 -14.21
C ALA A 284 -4.78 28.80 -12.93
N ALA A 285 -6.05 28.55 -12.62
CA ALA A 285 -6.41 27.79 -11.43
C ALA A 285 -5.74 26.40 -11.53
N VAL A 286 -4.83 26.11 -10.59
CA VAL A 286 -4.16 24.80 -10.53
C VAL A 286 -5.23 23.73 -10.28
N SER A 287 -5.31 22.73 -11.16
CA SER A 287 -6.28 21.64 -11.01
C SER A 287 -6.02 20.87 -9.73
N SER A 288 -7.07 20.54 -8.98
CA SER A 288 -6.97 19.69 -7.79
C SER A 288 -6.31 18.34 -8.09
N ALA A 289 -6.41 17.85 -9.33
CA ALA A 289 -5.83 16.58 -9.75
C ALA A 289 -4.29 16.60 -9.87
N THR A 290 -3.69 17.79 -9.96
CA THR A 290 -2.26 17.97 -10.25
C THR A 290 -1.56 18.94 -9.31
N ASP A 291 -2.24 19.43 -8.27
CA ASP A 291 -1.65 20.33 -7.29
C ASP A 291 -0.79 19.57 -6.26
N PHE A 292 0.49 19.37 -6.56
CA PHE A 292 1.43 18.77 -5.61
C PHE A 292 2.14 19.82 -4.72
N THR A 293 1.51 20.95 -4.44
CA THR A 293 2.00 21.90 -3.42
C THR A 293 1.53 21.45 -2.04
N ARG A 294 2.44 21.15 -1.10
CA ARG A 294 2.13 20.65 0.26
C ARG A 294 1.07 21.54 0.91
N PRO A 295 0.00 20.97 1.52
CA PRO A 295 -0.28 19.54 1.77
C PRO A 295 -0.92 18.77 0.60
N GLY A 296 -1.09 19.41 -0.56
CA GLY A 296 -1.88 18.93 -1.69
C GLY A 296 -3.25 19.60 -1.73
N SER A 297 -4.13 19.12 -2.63
CA SER A 297 -5.49 19.63 -2.78
C SER A 297 -6.54 18.90 -1.95
N PHE A 298 -6.18 17.78 -1.32
CA PHE A 298 -7.12 17.01 -0.51
C PHE A 298 -7.45 17.75 0.80
N PRO A 299 -8.74 18.02 1.10
CA PRO A 299 -9.11 18.99 2.13
C PRO A 299 -9.18 18.40 3.55
N TYR A 300 -8.83 17.13 3.74
CA TYR A 300 -8.85 16.47 5.03
C TYR A 300 -7.43 16.06 5.47
N PRO A 301 -7.15 16.06 6.78
CA PRO A 301 -5.98 15.37 7.33
C PRO A 301 -6.03 13.88 6.96
N VAL A 302 -4.92 13.36 6.47
CA VAL A 302 -4.74 11.97 6.07
C VAL A 302 -3.53 11.39 6.78
N THR A 303 -3.68 10.19 7.29
CA THR A 303 -2.59 9.30 7.70
C THR A 303 -2.53 8.13 6.74
N ILE A 304 -1.34 7.84 6.22
CA ILE A 304 -1.07 6.67 5.35
C ILE A 304 -0.07 5.80 6.07
N THR A 305 -0.39 4.51 6.22
CA THR A 305 0.44 3.54 6.93
C THR A 305 0.75 2.36 6.02
N ILE A 306 2.00 1.91 6.05
CA ILE A 306 2.45 0.66 5.45
C ILE A 306 3.07 -0.19 6.53
N ASP A 307 2.54 -1.39 6.75
CA ASP A 307 2.98 -2.26 7.83
C ASP A 307 2.81 -3.75 7.49
N ARG A 308 3.15 -4.58 8.47
CA ARG A 308 3.13 -6.03 8.41
C ARG A 308 1.96 -6.66 9.16
N HIS A 309 0.89 -5.92 9.47
CA HIS A 309 -0.26 -6.49 10.16
C HIS A 309 -1.21 -7.23 9.21
N GLY A 310 -1.93 -8.24 9.73
CA GLY A 310 -3.00 -8.92 9.01
C GLY A 310 -2.57 -9.81 7.83
N GLY A 311 -3.50 -10.08 6.92
CA GLY A 311 -3.25 -10.78 5.67
C GLY A 311 -3.37 -12.31 5.80
N GLN A 312 -3.05 -13.01 4.70
CA GLN A 312 -3.21 -14.46 4.64
C GLN A 312 -1.92 -15.18 5.04
N THR A 313 -2.00 -16.05 6.03
CA THR A 313 -0.85 -16.77 6.61
C THR A 313 -0.07 -17.58 5.56
N THR A 314 -0.77 -18.26 4.65
CA THR A 314 -0.17 -19.06 3.58
C THR A 314 0.56 -18.22 2.51
N ARG A 315 0.30 -16.91 2.48
CA ARG A 315 0.91 -15.96 1.52
C ARG A 315 1.84 -14.97 2.18
N LYS A 316 1.85 -14.86 3.51
CA LYS A 316 2.58 -13.82 4.24
C LYS A 316 4.01 -14.26 4.51
N MET A 317 4.95 -13.69 3.76
CA MET A 317 6.35 -14.08 3.83
C MET A 317 7.24 -12.95 3.30
N VAL A 318 8.53 -13.08 3.60
CA VAL A 318 9.56 -12.22 3.07
C VAL A 318 10.56 -13.11 2.36
N TYR A 319 10.88 -12.79 1.11
CA TYR A 319 11.79 -13.59 0.32
C TYR A 319 12.60 -12.71 -0.61
N CYS A 320 13.82 -13.15 -0.92
CA CYS A 320 14.72 -12.44 -1.81
C CYS A 320 15.23 -13.38 -2.90
N TYR A 321 15.49 -12.80 -4.06
CA TYR A 321 16.12 -13.44 -5.20
C TYR A 321 17.41 -12.70 -5.56
N GLY A 322 18.40 -13.43 -6.05
CA GLY A 322 19.58 -12.86 -6.70
C GLY A 322 19.19 -12.18 -8.01
N MET A 323 20.01 -11.21 -8.41
CA MET A 323 19.86 -10.46 -9.66
C MET A 323 21.09 -10.72 -10.54
N GLU A 324 20.85 -10.96 -11.82
CA GLU A 324 21.88 -11.09 -12.84
C GLU A 324 22.31 -9.70 -13.34
N GLU A 325 23.48 -9.62 -13.98
CA GLU A 325 24.04 -8.37 -14.52
C GLU A 325 23.15 -7.72 -15.59
N ASP A 326 22.30 -8.50 -16.26
CA ASP A 326 21.35 -8.03 -17.27
C ASP A 326 19.97 -7.67 -16.68
N THR A 327 19.87 -7.49 -15.35
CA THR A 327 18.68 -7.14 -14.57
C THR A 327 17.60 -8.23 -14.48
N HIS A 328 17.89 -9.45 -14.94
CA HIS A 328 16.99 -10.58 -14.75
C HIS A 328 17.10 -11.16 -13.33
N VAL A 329 16.02 -11.78 -12.89
CA VAL A 329 15.98 -12.50 -11.61
C VAL A 329 16.69 -13.84 -11.76
N ASN A 330 17.65 -14.12 -10.88
CA ASN A 330 18.24 -15.45 -10.75
C ASN A 330 17.28 -16.37 -9.98
N GLY A 331 16.56 -17.24 -10.69
CA GLY A 331 15.60 -18.18 -10.09
C GLY A 331 16.19 -19.26 -9.18
N THR A 332 17.53 -19.45 -9.22
CA THR A 332 18.26 -20.45 -8.41
C THR A 332 18.78 -19.87 -7.10
N GLU A 333 19.13 -18.59 -7.08
CA GLU A 333 19.60 -17.89 -5.90
C GLU A 333 18.41 -17.23 -5.19
N LYS A 334 17.82 -17.93 -4.22
CA LYS A 334 16.63 -17.45 -3.51
C LYS A 334 16.62 -17.86 -2.05
N LYS A 335 16.03 -17.00 -1.20
CA LYS A 335 16.04 -17.22 0.25
C LYS A 335 14.86 -16.55 0.96
N PHE A 336 14.25 -17.28 1.87
CA PHE A 336 13.32 -16.71 2.85
C PHE A 336 14.04 -15.85 3.88
N GLN A 337 13.40 -14.76 4.27
CA GLN A 337 13.89 -13.85 5.29
C GLN A 337 13.00 -13.95 6.51
N ILE A 338 13.62 -13.84 7.67
CA ILE A 338 12.91 -13.88 8.95
C ILE A 338 12.67 -12.44 9.36
N GLU A 339 11.41 -12.01 9.33
CA GLU A 339 10.97 -10.74 9.91
C GLU A 339 10.55 -10.95 11.37
N ASP A 340 10.91 -10.00 12.23
CA ASP A 340 10.42 -9.91 13.60
C ASP A 340 9.25 -8.91 13.64
N ARG A 341 8.04 -9.44 13.77
CA ARG A 341 6.78 -8.66 13.81
C ARG A 341 6.44 -8.12 15.19
N ALA A 342 7.25 -8.39 16.21
CA ALA A 342 7.04 -7.89 17.58
C ALA A 342 7.98 -6.72 17.94
N VAL A 343 8.91 -6.35 17.05
CA VAL A 343 9.83 -5.24 17.31
C VAL A 343 9.07 -3.96 17.63
N ASN A 344 9.47 -3.28 18.71
CA ASN A 344 8.95 -1.99 19.17
C ASN A 344 7.43 -1.96 19.45
N GLY A 345 6.79 -3.11 19.67
CA GLY A 345 5.37 -3.16 20.02
C GLY A 345 4.89 -4.52 20.50
N GLU A 346 3.58 -4.71 20.48
CA GLU A 346 2.96 -6.00 20.83
C GLU A 346 2.53 -6.74 19.56
N LEU A 347 2.64 -8.07 19.58
CA LEU A 347 2.18 -8.95 18.51
C LEU A 347 1.02 -9.81 19.03
N ILE A 348 -0.15 -9.67 18.39
CA ILE A 348 -1.39 -10.35 18.76
C ILE A 348 -1.74 -11.39 17.70
N ASN A 349 -2.03 -12.61 18.15
CA ASN A 349 -2.33 -13.76 17.29
C ASN A 349 -1.33 -13.94 16.12
N PRO A 350 -0.04 -14.24 16.41
CA PRO A 350 0.99 -14.33 15.39
C PRO A 350 0.67 -15.40 14.34
N ALA A 351 0.92 -15.11 13.07
CA ALA A 351 0.76 -16.10 12.02
C ALA A 351 1.68 -17.31 12.27
N PRO A 352 1.19 -18.55 12.09
CA PRO A 352 2.03 -19.73 12.15
C PRO A 352 3.08 -19.61 11.05
N GLY A 353 4.35 -19.43 11.42
CA GLY A 353 5.42 -19.15 10.47
C GLY A 353 5.54 -20.21 9.36
N ILE A 354 6.32 -19.88 8.32
CA ILE A 354 6.45 -20.69 7.09
C ILE A 354 6.90 -22.15 7.28
N PHE A 355 7.43 -22.51 8.46
CA PHE A 355 7.90 -23.86 8.79
C PHE A 355 6.89 -24.69 9.62
N ASN A 356 5.73 -24.12 9.97
CA ASN A 356 4.67 -24.81 10.71
C ASN A 356 3.43 -25.07 9.84
N LEU A 357 3.64 -25.34 8.54
CA LEU A 357 2.58 -25.69 7.58
C LEU A 357 1.98 -27.09 7.82
N THR A 358 2.53 -27.87 8.75
CA THR A 358 2.12 -29.25 9.06
C THR A 358 1.10 -29.36 10.19
N SER A 359 0.69 -28.26 10.81
CA SER A 359 -0.42 -28.30 11.76
C SER A 359 -1.72 -28.07 11.00
N PRO A 360 -2.60 -29.08 10.88
CA PRO A 360 -3.96 -28.87 10.40
C PRO A 360 -4.72 -28.19 11.53
N ASP A 361 -4.50 -26.89 11.73
CA ASP A 361 -5.55 -26.09 12.34
C ASP A 361 -6.62 -25.94 11.26
N SER A 362 -7.43 -26.99 11.22
CA SER A 362 -8.72 -27.15 10.56
C SER A 362 -9.15 -25.99 9.67
N GLY A 363 -8.93 -26.14 8.36
CA GLY A 363 -9.95 -25.94 7.31
C GLY A 363 -10.73 -24.63 7.24
N ASN A 364 -10.42 -23.63 8.05
CA ASN A 364 -10.97 -22.30 7.95
C ASN A 364 -9.85 -21.42 7.41
N GLU A 365 -9.92 -21.14 6.11
CA GLU A 365 -9.17 -20.05 5.46
C GLU A 365 -9.52 -18.66 6.04
N GLU A 366 -10.35 -18.63 7.10
CA GLU A 366 -10.79 -17.47 7.88
C GLU A 366 -10.10 -17.45 9.26
N GLY A 367 -8.82 -17.09 9.29
CA GLY A 367 -8.15 -16.64 10.53
C GLY A 367 -7.96 -17.72 11.59
N GLY A 368 -7.13 -17.46 12.60
CA GLY A 368 -7.11 -18.30 13.81
C GLY A 368 -8.47 -18.24 14.54
N ASN A 369 -8.54 -18.76 15.77
CA ASN A 369 -9.72 -18.64 16.64
C ASN A 369 -10.27 -17.20 16.82
N GLU A 370 -9.52 -16.18 16.38
CA GLU A 370 -9.86 -14.75 16.48
C GLU A 370 -10.20 -14.06 15.13
N GLY A 371 -10.22 -14.79 14.01
CA GLY A 371 -10.67 -14.25 12.70
C GLY A 371 -9.64 -13.42 11.90
N GLY A 372 -8.40 -13.27 12.38
CA GLY A 372 -7.28 -12.63 11.69
C GLY A 372 -5.93 -12.96 12.34
N TYR A 373 -4.81 -12.47 11.81
CA TYR A 373 -3.45 -12.74 12.33
C TYR A 373 -2.58 -11.49 12.37
N ASP A 374 -1.47 -11.56 13.11
CA ASP A 374 -0.42 -10.52 13.18
C ASP A 374 -0.99 -9.13 13.52
N GLY A 375 -1.88 -9.03 14.50
CA GLY A 375 -2.35 -7.75 15.03
C GLY A 375 -1.37 -7.13 16.03
N GLY A 376 -1.72 -5.99 16.61
CA GLY A 376 -0.93 -5.31 17.64
C GLY A 376 -0.29 -4.03 17.13
N THR A 377 0.92 -3.70 17.60
CA THR A 377 1.60 -2.43 17.30
C THR A 377 3.05 -2.57 16.87
N GLY A 378 3.57 -3.80 16.82
CA GLY A 378 4.97 -4.05 16.48
C GLY A 378 5.23 -4.36 15.00
N GLY A 379 6.52 -4.45 14.66
CA GLY A 379 6.99 -4.93 13.36
C GLY A 379 7.47 -3.81 12.43
N CYS A 380 7.59 -4.13 11.14
CA CYS A 380 8.01 -3.12 10.16
C CYS A 380 6.89 -2.13 9.90
N GLY A 381 7.21 -0.85 9.88
CA GLY A 381 6.23 0.22 9.73
C GLY A 381 6.76 1.42 8.97
N CYS A 382 5.87 2.06 8.23
CA CYS A 382 6.05 3.39 7.65
C CYS A 382 4.75 4.17 7.85
N GLN A 383 4.83 5.39 8.35
CA GLN A 383 3.66 6.25 8.49
C GLN A 383 3.96 7.65 7.96
N TRP A 384 3.03 8.18 7.15
CA TRP A 384 3.09 9.55 6.64
C TRP A 384 1.81 10.32 6.94
N VAL A 385 1.96 11.62 7.21
CA VAL A 385 0.84 12.52 7.48
C VAL A 385 0.94 13.84 6.73
N ASN A 386 -0.19 14.43 6.34
CA ASN A 386 -0.25 15.76 5.73
C ASN A 386 -0.68 16.87 6.71
N TRP A 387 -0.52 16.63 8.01
CA TRP A 387 -1.05 17.47 9.07
C TRP A 387 -0.06 17.64 10.24
N VAL A 388 -0.18 18.77 10.95
CA VAL A 388 0.47 19.06 12.23
C VAL A 388 -0.44 18.64 13.39
N GLY A 389 0.15 18.13 14.47
CA GLY A 389 -0.55 17.63 15.65
C GLY A 389 0.21 16.44 16.26
N SER A 390 -0.17 16.03 17.47
CA SER A 390 0.22 14.71 18.02
C SER A 390 -0.86 13.68 17.72
N ASP A 391 -0.48 12.41 17.66
CA ASP A 391 -1.43 11.30 17.61
C ASP A 391 -2.13 11.05 18.95
#